data_AF-A0A5N6JC50-F1
#
_entry.id   AF-A0A5N6JC50-F1
#
_cell.length_a   1.000
_cell.length_b   1.000
_cell.length_c   1.000
_cell.angle_alpha   90.00
_cell.angle_beta   90.00
_cell.angle_gamma   90.00
#
_symmetry.space_group_name_H-M   'P 1'
#
loop_
_entity.id
_entity.type
_entity.pdbx_description
1 polymer ?
#
loop_
_entity_poly.entity_id
_entity_poly.type
_entity_poly.pdbx_seq_one_letter_code
_entity_poly.pdbx_strand_id
1 'polypeptide(L)'
;MGPWDKRFREAHDYARWRGFLSGWPNFDEANYGDGVIQGTFLLHEGFADWRDVPQSEYGVFHIEDVPGMMRAANDYAVGNGYEASIPNFHQANHGNGTVYGTFLIKLGNTDFIDVPAAELAANDYGVSHGYAAAFPTFHEANYGQGLVFGLKLFHHGTTAWRDIPADLLHNYSDHSSPIGVVLCRSSDVAIWTDMRQQRTDISPGTDLIHQTYALTGGRYLVGSTTPTVPPSPTGLILGTPAAQAGTKLSDCGQVIFGYNVNNVDIDKFDHGSVGGGRVVLVYLDTRLFEPTFFAHEFGHALGLAHSSSQLRGPYGDRFDIMSAMNVWSFPDNQGRRAGPGAAAINLENLGWLHRSRIWRHQ
;
A
#
# COMPACT_ATOMS: atom_id res chain seq x y z
N MET A 1 13.87 11.70 -6.06
CA MET A 1 12.67 11.39 -6.86
C MET A 1 12.48 12.49 -7.88
N GLY A 2 12.57 12.15 -9.16
CA GLY A 2 12.09 13.00 -10.23
C GLY A 2 10.60 12.75 -10.50
N PRO A 3 10.00 13.49 -11.46
CA PRO A 3 8.63 13.24 -11.90
C PRO A 3 8.50 11.94 -12.71
N TRP A 4 9.58 11.47 -13.34
CA TRP A 4 9.56 10.37 -14.30
C TRP A 4 9.62 8.99 -13.63
N ASP A 5 10.53 8.77 -12.68
CA ASP A 5 10.61 7.53 -11.90
C ASP A 5 9.36 7.31 -11.02
N LYS A 6 8.69 8.40 -10.62
CA LYS A 6 7.39 8.34 -9.91
C LYS A 6 6.32 7.65 -10.75
N ARG A 7 6.16 8.00 -12.04
CA ARG A 7 5.14 7.40 -12.93
C ARG A 7 5.34 5.90 -13.14
N PHE A 8 6.58 5.40 -13.14
CA PHE A 8 6.84 3.95 -13.19
C PHE A 8 6.39 3.22 -11.91
N ARG A 9 6.71 3.75 -10.73
CA ARG A 9 6.23 3.18 -9.45
C ARG A 9 4.70 3.19 -9.36
N GLU A 10 4.07 4.30 -9.75
CA GLU A 10 2.61 4.43 -9.78
C GLU A 10 1.93 3.39 -10.66
N ALA A 11 2.42 3.23 -11.89
CA ALA A 11 1.93 2.23 -12.82
C ALA A 11 2.15 0.80 -12.30
N HIS A 12 3.30 0.52 -11.70
CA HIS A 12 3.61 -0.77 -11.08
C HIS A 12 2.67 -1.10 -9.91
N ASP A 13 2.52 -0.19 -8.95
CA ASP A 13 1.75 -0.42 -7.72
C ASP A 13 0.26 -0.56 -8.04
N TYR A 14 -0.28 0.26 -8.96
CA TYR A 14 -1.62 0.06 -9.52
C TYR A 14 -1.76 -1.31 -10.17
N ALA A 15 -0.80 -1.73 -11.02
CA ALA A 15 -0.86 -2.99 -11.74
C ALA A 15 -0.90 -4.18 -10.77
N ARG A 16 -0.03 -4.19 -9.75
CA ARG A 16 -0.01 -5.19 -8.69
C ARG A 16 -1.34 -5.27 -7.95
N TRP A 17 -1.92 -4.12 -7.57
CA TRP A 17 -3.22 -4.08 -6.90
C TRP A 17 -4.38 -4.57 -7.79
N ARG A 18 -4.24 -4.47 -9.11
CA ARG A 18 -5.21 -4.96 -10.11
C ARG A 18 -4.99 -6.41 -10.57
N GLY A 19 -4.07 -7.15 -9.96
CA GLY A 19 -3.80 -8.55 -10.32
C GLY A 19 -2.95 -8.72 -11.60
N PHE A 20 -2.17 -7.71 -11.96
CA PHE A 20 -1.15 -7.79 -13.01
C PHE A 20 0.24 -7.99 -12.37
N LEU A 21 1.19 -8.45 -13.17
CA LEU A 21 2.54 -8.74 -12.71
C LEU A 21 3.35 -7.46 -12.44
N SER A 22 3.24 -6.48 -13.34
CA SER A 22 3.83 -5.14 -13.25
C SER A 22 3.10 -4.18 -14.22
N GLY A 23 3.48 -2.91 -14.23
CA GLY A 23 2.97 -1.92 -15.18
C GLY A 23 3.94 -0.76 -15.39
N TRP A 24 3.78 -0.03 -16.49
CA TRP A 24 4.60 1.14 -16.84
C TRP A 24 3.79 2.18 -17.63
N PRO A 25 4.13 3.47 -17.52
CA PRO A 25 3.50 4.51 -18.34
C PRO A 25 3.91 4.37 -19.81
N ASN A 26 2.98 4.69 -20.73
CA ASN A 26 3.33 4.96 -22.13
C ASN A 26 3.74 6.43 -22.37
N PHE A 27 3.64 7.25 -21.33
CA PHE A 27 3.85 8.71 -21.27
C PHE A 27 2.82 9.58 -21.98
N ASP A 28 1.88 9.01 -22.72
CA ASP A 28 0.74 9.73 -23.26
C ASP A 28 -0.16 10.22 -22.13
N GLU A 29 -0.69 11.44 -22.29
CA GLU A 29 -1.64 12.06 -21.38
C GLU A 29 -2.78 12.69 -22.17
N ALA A 30 -3.99 12.59 -21.62
CA ALA A 30 -5.17 13.25 -22.17
C ALA A 30 -6.05 13.81 -21.04
N ASN A 31 -6.93 14.75 -21.38
CA ASN A 31 -7.92 15.28 -20.46
C ASN A 31 -9.25 15.45 -21.22
N TYR A 32 -10.21 14.59 -20.91
CA TYR A 32 -11.54 14.58 -21.54
C TYR A 32 -12.59 15.42 -20.78
N GLY A 33 -12.15 16.30 -19.88
CA GLY A 33 -12.98 17.15 -19.04
C GLY A 33 -12.95 16.76 -17.55
N ASP A 34 -12.68 15.49 -17.24
CA ASP A 34 -12.64 14.95 -15.87
C ASP A 34 -11.23 14.92 -15.25
N GLY A 35 -10.29 15.72 -15.78
CA GLY A 35 -8.90 15.76 -15.35
C GLY A 35 -7.98 14.83 -16.15
N VAL A 36 -6.69 14.84 -15.80
CA VAL A 36 -5.65 14.12 -16.55
C VAL A 36 -5.77 12.61 -16.34
N ILE A 37 -5.80 11.89 -17.47
CA ILE A 37 -5.56 10.46 -17.57
C ILE A 37 -4.18 10.21 -18.17
N GLN A 38 -3.58 9.08 -17.82
CA GLN A 38 -2.27 8.64 -18.27
C GLN A 38 -2.38 7.24 -18.87
N GLY A 39 -1.87 7.09 -20.09
CA GLY A 39 -1.80 5.78 -20.74
C GLY A 39 -0.82 4.88 -20.00
N THR A 40 -1.26 3.66 -19.69
CA THR A 40 -0.52 2.71 -18.86
C THR A 40 -0.61 1.31 -19.43
N PHE A 41 0.55 0.67 -19.57
CA PHE A 41 0.66 -0.74 -19.91
C PHE A 41 0.73 -1.60 -18.65
N LEU A 42 0.08 -2.76 -18.71
CA LEU A 42 -0.07 -3.71 -17.61
C LEU A 42 0.39 -5.09 -18.09
N LEU A 43 1.41 -5.65 -17.45
CA LEU A 43 2.00 -6.94 -17.79
C LEU A 43 1.16 -8.09 -17.23
N HIS A 44 0.74 -9.01 -18.08
CA HIS A 44 0.04 -10.21 -17.62
C HIS A 44 0.97 -11.16 -16.84
N GLU A 45 0.39 -12.01 -15.99
CA GLU A 45 1.15 -13.04 -15.28
C GLU A 45 1.76 -14.08 -16.23
N GLY A 46 2.83 -14.74 -15.78
CA GLY A 46 3.54 -15.78 -16.55
C GLY A 46 4.62 -15.26 -17.49
N PHE A 47 4.47 -14.07 -18.06
CA PHE A 47 5.35 -13.49 -19.10
C PHE A 47 6.72 -13.00 -18.64
N ALA A 48 6.92 -12.78 -17.34
CA ALA A 48 8.18 -12.34 -16.77
C ALA A 48 8.49 -13.04 -15.44
N ASP A 49 9.75 -12.99 -15.03
CA ASP A 49 10.18 -13.32 -13.67
C ASP A 49 10.57 -12.02 -12.94
N TRP A 50 10.26 -11.94 -11.64
CA TRP A 50 10.70 -10.82 -10.80
C TRP A 50 12.04 -11.14 -10.12
N ARG A 51 12.93 -10.15 -10.04
CA ARG A 51 14.16 -10.19 -9.25
C ARG A 51 14.45 -8.85 -8.59
N ASP A 52 15.04 -8.92 -7.40
CA ASP A 52 15.87 -7.85 -6.85
C ASP A 52 17.26 -7.92 -7.50
N VAL A 53 17.64 -6.89 -8.25
CA VAL A 53 18.95 -6.81 -8.91
C VAL A 53 19.86 -5.85 -8.11
N PRO A 54 21.06 -6.24 -7.67
CA PRO A 54 21.96 -5.34 -6.96
C PRO A 54 22.29 -4.08 -7.75
N GLN A 55 22.30 -2.93 -7.09
CA GLN A 55 22.66 -1.63 -7.68
C GLN A 55 24.00 -1.66 -8.42
N SER A 56 24.95 -2.47 -7.93
CA SER A 56 26.27 -2.68 -8.55
C SER A 56 26.24 -3.40 -9.90
N GLU A 57 25.23 -4.25 -10.17
CA GLU A 57 25.06 -4.92 -11.47
C GLU A 57 24.61 -3.92 -12.55
N TYR A 58 23.89 -2.86 -12.17
CA TYR A 58 23.46 -1.81 -13.10
C TYR A 58 24.52 -0.73 -13.32
N GLY A 59 25.39 -0.48 -12.33
CA GLY A 59 26.29 0.68 -12.34
C GLY A 59 25.57 2.04 -12.26
N VAL A 60 24.23 2.02 -12.08
CA VAL A 60 23.38 3.20 -11.93
C VAL A 60 23.10 3.40 -10.45
N PHE A 61 23.59 4.50 -9.88
CA PHE A 61 23.46 4.79 -8.44
C PHE A 61 22.27 5.69 -8.09
N HIS A 62 21.67 6.31 -9.11
CA HIS A 62 20.56 7.25 -9.01
C HIS A 62 19.32 6.61 -9.64
N ILE A 63 18.34 6.20 -8.83
CA ILE A 63 17.13 5.53 -9.34
C ILE A 63 16.26 6.49 -10.17
N GLU A 64 16.42 7.80 -9.98
CA GLU A 64 15.86 8.87 -10.80
C GLU A 64 16.44 8.98 -12.22
N ASP A 65 17.57 8.33 -12.52
CA ASP A 65 18.11 8.22 -13.89
C ASP A 65 17.32 7.18 -14.69
N VAL A 66 16.14 7.58 -15.17
CA VAL A 66 15.26 6.71 -15.97
C VAL A 66 15.96 6.14 -17.21
N PRO A 67 16.67 6.93 -18.06
CA PRO A 67 17.43 6.38 -19.18
C PRO A 67 18.50 5.37 -18.77
N GLY A 68 19.28 5.67 -17.73
CA GLY A 68 20.30 4.76 -17.20
C GLY A 68 19.70 3.47 -16.68
N MET A 69 18.68 3.55 -15.83
CA MET A 69 17.96 2.41 -15.25
C MET A 69 17.37 1.49 -16.32
N MET A 70 16.69 2.06 -17.33
CA MET A 70 16.07 1.29 -18.41
C MET A 70 17.13 0.58 -19.27
N ARG A 71 18.26 1.24 -19.56
CA ARG A 71 19.37 0.65 -20.31
C ARG A 71 20.03 -0.50 -19.55
N ALA A 72 20.50 -0.22 -18.32
CA ALA A 72 21.20 -1.17 -17.47
C ALA A 72 20.35 -2.39 -17.11
N ALA A 73 19.04 -2.21 -16.89
CA ALA A 73 18.13 -3.32 -16.68
C ALA A 73 18.04 -4.23 -17.91
N ASN A 74 18.05 -3.68 -19.13
CA ASN A 74 17.96 -4.46 -20.36
C ASN A 74 19.29 -5.17 -20.68
N ASP A 75 20.44 -4.53 -20.43
CA ASP A 75 21.76 -5.18 -20.48
C ASP A 75 21.83 -6.37 -19.53
N TYR A 76 21.41 -6.18 -18.27
CA TYR A 76 21.35 -7.26 -17.27
C TYR A 76 20.42 -8.40 -17.72
N ALA A 77 19.25 -8.09 -18.29
CA ALA A 77 18.30 -9.09 -18.76
C ALA A 77 18.88 -9.97 -19.87
N VAL A 78 19.46 -9.35 -20.91
CA VAL A 78 20.10 -10.04 -22.02
C VAL A 78 21.28 -10.88 -21.53
N GLY A 79 22.13 -10.33 -20.66
CA GLY A 79 23.24 -11.05 -20.03
C GLY A 79 22.81 -12.24 -19.15
N ASN A 80 21.55 -12.29 -18.72
CA ASN A 80 20.97 -13.36 -17.90
C ASN A 80 20.00 -14.29 -18.67
N GLY A 81 19.94 -14.20 -20.00
CA GLY A 81 19.13 -15.10 -20.84
C GLY A 81 17.64 -14.73 -20.94
N TYR A 82 17.29 -13.47 -20.70
CA TYR A 82 15.96 -12.90 -20.91
C TYR A 82 15.97 -11.97 -22.13
N GLU A 83 14.81 -11.73 -22.73
CA GLU A 83 14.74 -10.87 -23.93
C GLU A 83 14.84 -9.39 -23.58
N ALA A 84 14.21 -8.97 -22.50
CA ALA A 84 14.03 -7.57 -22.13
C ALA A 84 13.79 -7.45 -20.62
N SER A 85 13.73 -6.22 -20.10
CA SER A 85 13.24 -5.98 -18.75
C SER A 85 12.60 -4.61 -18.56
N ILE A 86 11.81 -4.54 -17.49
CA ILE A 86 11.20 -3.32 -16.97
C ILE A 86 11.58 -3.21 -15.48
N PRO A 87 12.45 -2.26 -15.09
CA PRO A 87 12.61 -1.90 -13.70
C PRO A 87 11.32 -1.24 -13.18
N ASN A 88 10.88 -1.59 -11.96
CA ASN A 88 9.69 -0.99 -11.35
C ASN A 88 9.98 0.32 -10.59
N PHE A 89 11.25 0.77 -10.60
CA PHE A 89 11.72 1.97 -9.92
C PHE A 89 11.50 1.99 -8.41
N HIS A 90 11.30 0.83 -7.78
CA HIS A 90 11.42 0.63 -6.34
C HIS A 90 12.82 0.12 -5.97
N GLN A 91 13.26 0.45 -4.76
CA GLN A 91 14.53 -0.04 -4.19
C GLN A 91 14.35 -0.52 -2.76
N ALA A 92 15.17 -1.49 -2.37
CA ALA A 92 15.26 -1.98 -1.00
C ALA A 92 16.74 -2.12 -0.58
N ASN A 93 16.98 -2.29 0.72
CA ASN A 93 18.27 -2.70 1.25
C ASN A 93 18.04 -3.70 2.39
N HIS A 94 18.34 -4.96 2.14
CA HIS A 94 18.14 -6.06 3.08
C HIS A 94 19.39 -6.36 3.94
N GLY A 95 20.28 -5.38 4.09
CA GLY A 95 21.54 -5.49 4.85
C GLY A 95 22.77 -5.79 3.99
N ASN A 96 22.60 -6.18 2.73
CA ASN A 96 23.68 -6.53 1.79
C ASN A 96 23.88 -5.48 0.67
N GLY A 97 23.37 -4.26 0.86
CA GLY A 97 23.41 -3.19 -0.14
C GLY A 97 22.07 -2.94 -0.82
N THR A 98 22.03 -1.92 -1.68
CA THR A 98 20.82 -1.50 -2.40
C THR A 98 20.52 -2.46 -3.56
N VAL A 99 19.25 -2.85 -3.69
CA VAL A 99 18.72 -3.62 -4.82
C VAL A 99 17.59 -2.86 -5.51
N TYR A 100 17.37 -3.14 -6.79
CA TYR A 100 16.33 -2.56 -7.63
C TYR A 100 15.35 -3.63 -8.12
N GLY A 101 14.05 -3.39 -7.92
CA GLY A 101 12.99 -4.29 -8.34
C GLY A 101 12.87 -4.33 -9.86
N THR A 102 12.99 -5.53 -10.43
CA THR A 102 13.12 -5.70 -11.89
C THR A 102 12.28 -6.88 -12.39
N PHE A 103 11.55 -6.65 -13.47
CA PHE A 103 10.80 -7.69 -14.19
C PHE A 103 11.54 -8.08 -15.46
N LEU A 104 11.98 -9.34 -15.55
CA LEU A 104 12.75 -9.90 -16.65
C LEU A 104 11.82 -10.65 -17.59
N ILE A 105 11.67 -10.16 -18.82
CA ILE A 105 10.74 -10.69 -19.81
C ILE A 105 11.29 -11.99 -20.42
N LYS A 106 10.50 -13.06 -20.36
CA LYS A 106 10.89 -14.38 -20.85
C LYS A 106 11.01 -14.39 -22.38
N LEU A 107 11.81 -15.32 -22.88
CA LEU A 107 11.97 -15.56 -24.31
C LEU A 107 10.62 -15.84 -25.01
N GLY A 108 10.46 -15.37 -26.24
CA GLY A 108 9.30 -15.51 -27.10
C GLY A 108 8.22 -14.44 -26.94
N ASN A 109 8.49 -13.32 -26.25
CA ASN A 109 7.45 -12.34 -25.88
C ASN A 109 7.75 -10.89 -26.32
N THR A 110 8.99 -10.61 -26.73
CA THR A 110 9.39 -9.30 -27.25
C THR A 110 10.38 -9.39 -28.40
N ASP A 111 10.18 -8.57 -29.42
CA ASP A 111 11.17 -8.32 -30.46
C ASP A 111 12.01 -7.07 -30.14
N PHE A 112 13.20 -6.98 -30.76
CA PHE A 112 14.07 -5.80 -30.69
C PHE A 112 14.21 -5.17 -32.08
N ILE A 113 14.17 -3.83 -32.13
CA ILE A 113 14.42 -3.07 -33.34
C ILE A 113 15.12 -1.75 -33.01
N ASP A 114 16.03 -1.32 -33.89
CA ASP A 114 16.59 0.03 -33.86
C ASP A 114 15.73 0.96 -34.73
N VAL A 115 15.17 2.01 -34.12
CA VAL A 115 14.29 2.98 -34.78
C VAL A 115 15.01 4.32 -34.94
N PRO A 116 14.96 4.99 -36.12
CA PRO A 116 15.54 6.31 -36.32
C PRO A 116 15.04 7.34 -35.30
N ALA A 117 15.90 8.25 -34.89
CA ALA A 117 15.55 9.34 -33.96
C ALA A 117 14.30 10.15 -34.37
N ALA A 118 14.06 10.30 -35.67
CA ALA A 118 12.91 11.01 -36.23
C ALA A 118 11.58 10.23 -36.14
N GLU A 119 11.63 8.92 -35.89
CA GLU A 119 10.49 8.00 -35.76
C GLU A 119 10.28 7.57 -34.29
N LEU A 120 11.02 8.15 -33.34
CA LEU A 120 11.03 7.74 -31.93
C LEU A 120 9.80 8.24 -31.14
N ALA A 121 8.63 7.74 -31.53
CA ALA A 121 7.43 7.70 -30.70
C ALA A 121 7.19 6.22 -30.35
N ALA A 122 7.90 5.71 -29.33
CA ALA A 122 8.04 4.26 -29.11
C ALA A 122 6.70 3.50 -29.10
N ASN A 123 5.70 4.03 -28.39
CA ASN A 123 4.35 3.46 -28.33
C ASN A 123 3.67 3.42 -29.71
N ASP A 124 3.55 4.59 -30.37
CA ASP A 124 2.95 4.72 -31.70
C ASP A 124 3.64 3.83 -32.74
N TYR A 125 4.97 3.70 -32.66
CA TYR A 125 5.74 2.79 -33.50
C TYR A 125 5.31 1.33 -33.26
N GLY A 126 5.30 0.87 -32.00
CA GLY A 126 4.89 -0.50 -31.68
C GLY A 126 3.47 -0.82 -32.15
N VAL A 127 2.50 0.06 -31.84
CA VAL A 127 1.10 -0.13 -32.21
C VAL A 127 0.90 -0.11 -33.74
N SER A 128 1.53 0.83 -34.45
CA SER A 128 1.44 0.90 -35.93
C SER A 128 2.08 -0.29 -36.64
N HIS A 129 3.02 -0.98 -35.99
CA HIS A 129 3.69 -2.18 -36.50
C HIS A 129 3.09 -3.51 -35.99
N GLY A 130 1.94 -3.47 -35.30
CA GLY A 130 1.19 -4.68 -34.91
C GLY A 130 1.64 -5.32 -33.59
N TYR A 131 2.20 -4.54 -32.67
CA TYR A 131 2.56 -4.96 -31.31
C TYR A 131 1.60 -4.37 -30.27
N ALA A 132 1.48 -5.01 -29.11
CA ALA A 132 0.55 -4.59 -28.05
C ALA A 132 1.09 -3.43 -27.19
N ALA A 133 2.41 -3.31 -27.10
CA ALA A 133 3.11 -2.23 -26.43
C ALA A 133 4.53 -2.13 -26.99
N ALA A 134 5.19 -1.01 -26.73
CA ALA A 134 6.61 -0.87 -26.99
C ALA A 134 7.25 0.05 -25.95
N PHE A 135 8.56 -0.12 -25.72
CA PHE A 135 9.31 0.75 -24.82
C PHE A 135 10.75 1.00 -25.31
N PRO A 136 11.31 2.19 -25.03
CA PRO A 136 12.69 2.49 -25.36
C PRO A 136 13.65 1.83 -24.35
N THR A 137 14.64 1.12 -24.87
CA THR A 137 15.75 0.60 -24.06
C THR A 137 16.82 1.67 -23.75
N PHE A 138 16.71 2.85 -24.35
CA PHE A 138 17.70 3.94 -24.31
C PHE A 138 19.11 3.55 -24.80
N HIS A 139 19.26 2.42 -25.50
CA HIS A 139 20.44 2.15 -26.33
C HIS A 139 20.43 3.07 -27.55
N GLU A 140 21.61 3.57 -27.91
CA GLU A 140 21.83 4.47 -29.02
C GLU A 140 22.92 3.89 -29.93
N ALA A 141 22.70 3.95 -31.24
CA ALA A 141 23.69 3.58 -32.24
C ALA A 141 23.68 4.55 -33.43
N ASN A 142 24.77 4.59 -34.19
CA ASN A 142 24.82 5.31 -35.46
C ASN A 142 25.62 4.48 -36.47
N TYR A 143 24.91 3.88 -37.42
CA TYR A 143 25.49 3.02 -38.47
C TYR A 143 25.92 3.82 -39.71
N GLY A 144 26.20 5.12 -39.56
CA GLY A 144 26.57 6.03 -40.65
C GLY A 144 25.37 6.62 -41.41
N GLN A 145 24.14 6.32 -41.00
CA GLN A 145 22.90 6.82 -41.62
C GLN A 145 22.08 7.74 -40.71
N GLY A 146 22.54 7.99 -39.48
CA GLY A 146 21.82 8.76 -38.47
C GLY A 146 21.81 8.05 -37.12
N LEU A 147 21.32 8.75 -36.09
CA LEU A 147 21.12 8.19 -34.76
C LEU A 147 19.86 7.30 -34.75
N VAL A 148 20.00 6.08 -34.25
CA VAL A 148 18.91 5.14 -34.00
C VAL A 148 18.85 4.78 -32.52
N PHE A 149 17.67 4.43 -32.05
CA PHE A 149 17.38 4.05 -30.67
C PHE A 149 16.75 2.68 -30.60
N GLY A 150 17.26 1.83 -29.70
CA GLY A 150 16.76 0.47 -29.53
C GLY A 150 15.41 0.44 -28.80
N LEU A 151 14.38 -0.10 -29.45
CA LEU A 151 13.07 -0.39 -28.88
C LEU A 151 12.91 -1.89 -28.60
N LYS A 152 12.10 -2.20 -27.58
CA LYS A 152 11.52 -3.53 -27.37
C LYS A 152 10.02 -3.47 -27.66
N LEU A 153 9.53 -4.40 -28.48
CA LEU A 153 8.14 -4.46 -28.94
C LEU A 153 7.47 -5.70 -28.35
N PHE A 154 6.36 -5.55 -27.64
CA PHE A 154 5.66 -6.65 -26.94
C PHE A 154 4.62 -7.32 -27.82
N HIS A 155 4.64 -8.66 -27.86
CA HIS A 155 3.63 -9.45 -28.57
C HIS A 155 2.21 -9.27 -28.00
N HIS A 156 1.20 -9.48 -28.84
CA HIS A 156 -0.19 -9.47 -28.40
C HIS A 156 -0.47 -10.55 -27.35
N GLY A 157 -1.21 -10.17 -26.31
CA GLY A 157 -1.53 -11.03 -25.15
C GLY A 157 -0.53 -10.92 -23.99
N THR A 158 0.69 -10.40 -24.22
CA THR A 158 1.66 -10.14 -23.14
C THR A 158 1.24 -8.96 -22.26
N THR A 159 0.63 -7.93 -22.85
CA THR A 159 0.23 -6.69 -22.17
C THR A 159 -1.24 -6.32 -22.42
N ALA A 160 -1.82 -5.65 -21.45
CA ALA A 160 -3.04 -4.85 -21.62
C ALA A 160 -2.69 -3.35 -21.55
N TRP A 161 -3.41 -2.53 -22.30
CA TRP A 161 -3.35 -1.06 -22.22
C TRP A 161 -4.59 -0.51 -21.53
N ARG A 162 -4.41 0.55 -20.72
CA ARG A 162 -5.51 1.33 -20.11
C ARG A 162 -5.14 2.80 -19.97
N ASP A 163 -6.14 3.65 -20.18
CA ASP A 163 -6.16 4.99 -19.60
C ASP A 163 -6.48 4.90 -18.12
N ILE A 164 -5.62 5.49 -17.27
CA ILE A 164 -5.81 5.53 -15.82
C ILE A 164 -5.72 6.98 -15.34
N PRO A 165 -6.66 7.46 -14.52
CA PRO A 165 -6.58 8.80 -13.92
C PRO A 165 -5.27 9.02 -13.15
N ALA A 166 -4.63 10.17 -13.35
CA ALA A 166 -3.35 10.50 -12.73
C ALA A 166 -3.43 10.62 -11.19
N ASP A 167 -4.57 11.08 -10.67
CA ASP A 167 -4.86 11.10 -9.22
C ASP A 167 -5.01 9.69 -8.65
N LEU A 168 -5.73 8.81 -9.37
CA LEU A 168 -5.86 7.41 -8.98
C LEU A 168 -4.49 6.71 -8.98
N LEU A 169 -3.63 6.96 -9.97
CA LEU A 169 -2.26 6.46 -10.01
C LEU A 169 -1.44 6.98 -8.81
N HIS A 170 -1.56 8.26 -8.47
CA HIS A 170 -0.85 8.85 -7.34
C HIS A 170 -1.21 8.21 -6.00
N ASN A 171 -2.48 7.81 -5.80
CA ASN A 171 -2.91 7.10 -4.59
C ASN A 171 -2.18 5.75 -4.37
N TYR A 172 -1.54 5.18 -5.40
CA TYR A 172 -0.73 3.96 -5.27
C TYR A 172 0.77 4.22 -5.04
N SER A 173 1.26 5.47 -5.16
CA SER A 173 2.68 5.80 -4.88
C SER A 173 2.91 6.57 -3.59
N ASP A 174 1.87 7.20 -3.03
CA ASP A 174 1.95 7.89 -1.75
C ASP A 174 1.87 6.91 -0.56
N HIS A 175 2.87 6.03 -0.47
CA HIS A 175 3.09 5.17 0.71
C HIS A 175 3.74 5.96 1.87
N SER A 176 3.48 7.27 2.00
CA SER A 176 4.01 8.05 3.14
C SER A 176 3.46 7.58 4.50
N SER A 177 2.46 6.68 4.50
CA SER A 177 1.91 6.05 5.69
C SER A 177 1.24 4.68 5.39
N PRO A 178 1.97 3.56 5.26
CA PRO A 178 1.34 2.24 5.16
C PRO A 178 0.54 1.94 6.43
N ILE A 179 -0.61 1.26 6.29
CA ILE A 179 -1.46 0.89 7.42
C ILE A 179 -0.96 -0.43 8.03
N GLY A 180 -0.42 -0.37 9.25
CA GLY A 180 -0.07 -1.57 10.02
C GLY A 180 -1.30 -2.14 10.73
N VAL A 181 -1.69 -3.38 10.43
CA VAL A 181 -2.77 -4.07 11.16
C VAL A 181 -2.18 -5.18 12.03
N VAL A 182 -2.37 -5.07 13.34
CA VAL A 182 -1.90 -6.04 14.35
C VAL A 182 -3.11 -6.70 14.99
N LEU A 183 -3.18 -8.03 14.93
CA LEU A 183 -4.25 -8.84 15.53
C LEU A 183 -3.68 -9.76 16.61
N CYS A 184 -4.11 -9.56 17.85
CA CYS A 184 -3.69 -10.33 19.03
C CYS A 184 -4.85 -11.14 19.63
N ARG A 185 -4.54 -12.32 20.13
CA ARG A 185 -5.45 -13.18 20.91
C ARG A 185 -5.37 -12.84 22.40
N SER A 186 -6.34 -13.30 23.18
CA SER A 186 -6.30 -13.18 24.65
C SER A 186 -5.15 -13.96 25.30
N SER A 187 -4.67 -15.03 24.65
CA SER A 187 -3.42 -15.72 25.01
C SER A 187 -2.17 -14.84 24.89
N ASP A 188 -2.23 -13.77 24.09
CA ASP A 188 -1.08 -12.97 23.71
C ASP A 188 -0.90 -11.78 24.70
N VAL A 189 -1.76 -11.68 25.72
CA VAL A 189 -1.84 -10.59 26.71
C VAL A 189 -1.57 -11.10 28.14
N ALA A 190 -0.38 -11.65 28.40
CA ALA A 190 -0.06 -12.33 29.66
C ALA A 190 0.26 -11.43 30.88
N ILE A 191 0.15 -10.09 30.77
CA ILE A 191 0.86 -9.15 31.68
C ILE A 191 -0.08 -8.25 32.52
N TRP A 192 -1.38 -8.20 32.23
CA TRP A 192 -2.27 -7.16 32.82
C TRP A 192 -2.69 -7.38 34.28
N THR A 193 -2.58 -8.59 34.82
CA THR A 193 -3.02 -8.91 36.19
C THR A 193 -2.06 -8.44 37.29
N ASP A 194 -0.75 -8.36 36.99
CA ASP A 194 0.29 -8.04 37.98
C ASP A 194 0.42 -6.52 38.22
N MET A 195 0.34 -5.70 37.16
CA MET A 195 0.50 -4.24 37.26
C MET A 195 -0.54 -3.54 38.15
N ARG A 196 -1.76 -4.11 38.30
CA ARG A 196 -2.78 -3.56 39.23
C ARG A 196 -2.48 -3.82 40.70
N GLN A 197 -1.72 -4.85 41.05
CA GLN A 197 -1.45 -5.19 42.45
C GLN A 197 -0.30 -4.39 43.06
N GLN A 198 0.60 -3.83 42.24
CA GLN A 198 1.84 -3.19 42.71
C GLN A 198 1.77 -1.66 42.89
N ARG A 199 0.64 -0.99 42.56
CA ARG A 199 0.51 0.48 42.62
C ARG A 199 -0.82 0.92 43.25
N THR A 200 -0.77 1.26 44.53
CA THR A 200 -1.90 1.79 45.32
C THR A 200 -2.01 3.33 45.29
N ASP A 201 -1.17 3.98 44.48
CA ASP A 201 -0.92 5.43 44.45
C ASP A 201 -1.60 6.19 43.29
N ILE A 202 -2.39 5.51 42.46
CA ILE A 202 -2.95 6.09 41.22
C ILE A 202 -4.47 6.26 41.34
N SER A 203 -4.95 7.51 41.20
CA SER A 203 -6.36 7.86 41.34
C SER A 203 -7.26 7.17 40.29
N PRO A 204 -8.43 6.63 40.68
CA PRO A 204 -9.36 6.02 39.74
C PRO A 204 -10.10 7.11 38.94
N GLY A 205 -9.73 7.32 37.68
CA GLY A 205 -10.47 8.21 36.78
C GLY A 205 -9.71 8.87 35.63
N THR A 206 -8.41 8.63 35.45
CA THR A 206 -7.63 9.16 34.31
C THR A 206 -7.29 8.07 33.29
N ASP A 207 -7.35 8.42 32.01
CA ASP A 207 -7.38 7.48 30.87
C ASP A 207 -6.23 6.46 30.81
N LEU A 208 -6.59 5.18 30.92
CA LEU A 208 -5.67 4.03 30.77
C LEU A 208 -4.99 3.99 29.39
N ILE A 209 -5.65 4.53 28.36
CA ILE A 209 -5.11 4.61 26.99
C ILE A 209 -3.95 5.60 26.92
N HIS A 210 -4.09 6.78 27.54
CA HIS A 210 -3.00 7.77 27.63
C HIS A 210 -1.83 7.27 28.50
N GLN A 211 -2.12 6.53 29.58
CA GLN A 211 -1.08 6.02 30.48
C GLN A 211 -0.18 4.95 29.82
N THR A 212 -0.76 4.09 28.99
CA THR A 212 0.00 3.08 28.21
C THR A 212 0.97 3.74 27.22
N TYR A 213 0.57 4.89 26.66
CA TYR A 213 1.35 5.68 25.71
C TYR A 213 2.47 6.48 26.38
N ALA A 214 2.19 7.06 27.55
CA ALA A 214 3.15 7.87 28.32
C ALA A 214 4.34 7.05 28.86
N LEU A 215 4.13 5.77 29.21
CA LEU A 215 5.15 4.92 29.82
C LEU A 215 6.19 4.35 28.85
N THR A 216 5.93 4.34 27.54
CA THR A 216 6.77 3.64 26.54
C THR A 216 7.56 4.58 25.61
N GLY A 217 7.38 5.89 25.72
CA GLY A 217 8.17 6.88 24.94
C GLY A 217 8.12 6.68 23.42
N GLY A 218 7.05 6.06 22.90
CA GLY A 218 6.88 5.74 21.48
C GLY A 218 7.61 4.48 20.98
N ARG A 219 7.94 3.50 21.84
CA ARG A 219 8.70 2.29 21.44
C ARG A 219 8.01 0.93 21.73
N TYR A 220 7.57 0.30 20.64
CA TYR A 220 7.44 -1.16 20.39
C TYR A 220 6.24 -2.00 20.89
N LEU A 221 6.14 -3.19 20.26
CA LEU A 221 5.07 -4.21 20.24
C LEU A 221 4.92 -5.01 21.55
N VAL A 222 3.76 -5.70 21.70
CA VAL A 222 3.39 -6.57 22.83
C VAL A 222 3.05 -7.98 22.33
N GLY A 223 3.36 -9.04 23.11
CA GLY A 223 3.00 -10.44 22.81
C GLY A 223 3.28 -11.41 23.97
N SER A 224 2.98 -12.71 23.80
CA SER A 224 3.14 -13.77 24.83
C SER A 224 3.35 -15.18 24.23
N THR A 225 3.83 -16.13 25.06
CA THR A 225 3.97 -17.57 24.80
C THR A 225 3.80 -18.38 26.10
N THR A 226 3.65 -19.71 26.01
CA THR A 226 4.16 -20.75 26.96
C THR A 226 3.69 -22.15 26.52
N PRO A 227 4.22 -23.29 27.03
CA PRO A 227 5.28 -23.48 28.06
C PRO A 227 6.56 -24.14 27.47
N THR A 228 7.73 -24.28 28.12
CA THR A 228 8.17 -24.30 29.53
C THR A 228 9.61 -23.74 29.66
N VAL A 229 9.98 -23.06 30.77
CA VAL A 229 11.32 -23.01 31.45
C VAL A 229 11.34 -21.90 32.55
N PRO A 230 12.03 -22.07 33.71
CA PRO A 230 12.10 -21.06 34.79
C PRO A 230 13.13 -19.91 34.57
N PRO A 231 13.16 -18.85 35.42
CA PRO A 231 13.56 -17.49 35.01
C PRO A 231 15.00 -17.05 35.33
N SER A 232 15.38 -15.88 34.80
CA SER A 232 16.61 -15.11 35.12
C SER A 232 16.26 -13.63 35.39
N PRO A 233 16.96 -12.91 36.31
CA PRO A 233 16.39 -11.71 36.97
C PRO A 233 16.46 -10.38 36.21
N THR A 234 17.11 -10.32 35.05
CA THR A 234 17.33 -9.07 34.30
C THR A 234 17.30 -9.32 32.80
N GLY A 235 16.32 -8.75 32.10
CA GLY A 235 16.22 -8.78 30.63
C GLY A 235 14.82 -9.18 30.15
N LEU A 236 14.00 -8.17 29.85
CA LEU A 236 12.68 -8.34 29.23
C LEU A 236 12.85 -8.84 27.77
N ILE A 237 12.29 -10.01 27.44
CA ILE A 237 12.35 -10.60 26.09
C ILE A 237 10.94 -11.03 25.64
N LEU A 238 10.30 -10.24 24.78
CA LEU A 238 9.00 -10.51 24.10
C LEU A 238 9.00 -9.67 22.79
N GLY A 239 8.48 -10.09 21.63
CA GLY A 239 7.91 -11.38 21.20
C GLY A 239 7.99 -11.48 19.66
N THR A 240 7.80 -12.69 19.11
CA THR A 240 8.39 -13.06 17.81
C THR A 240 7.69 -12.60 16.51
N PRO A 241 6.37 -12.76 16.27
CA PRO A 241 5.86 -12.83 14.89
C PRO A 241 6.16 -11.64 13.96
N ALA A 242 5.73 -10.42 14.31
CA ALA A 242 6.02 -9.22 13.51
C ALA A 242 7.52 -8.85 13.50
N ALA A 243 8.26 -9.23 14.55
CA ALA A 243 9.71 -9.05 14.63
C ALA A 243 10.47 -10.04 13.72
N GLN A 244 9.96 -11.25 13.51
CA GLN A 244 10.49 -12.21 12.53
C GLN A 244 10.23 -11.77 11.08
N ALA A 245 9.17 -10.99 10.83
CA ALA A 245 8.91 -10.33 9.55
C ALA A 245 9.73 -9.03 9.35
N GLY A 246 10.46 -8.57 10.38
CA GLY A 246 11.30 -7.36 10.32
C GLY A 246 10.55 -6.02 10.21
N THR A 247 9.22 -6.02 10.28
CA THR A 247 8.39 -4.82 10.04
C THR A 247 8.39 -3.89 11.26
N LYS A 248 8.83 -2.65 11.08
CA LYS A 248 8.75 -1.61 12.12
C LYS A 248 7.44 -0.84 12.00
N LEU A 249 6.60 -0.90 13.02
CA LEU A 249 5.35 -0.11 13.08
C LEU A 249 5.58 1.41 13.17
N SER A 250 6.81 1.88 13.38
CA SER A 250 7.18 3.30 13.26
C SER A 250 7.12 3.81 11.82
N ASP A 251 7.25 2.89 10.86
CA ASP A 251 7.34 3.18 9.43
C ASP A 251 5.92 3.15 8.81
N CYS A 252 4.92 2.77 9.61
CA CYS A 252 3.49 2.89 9.35
C CYS A 252 2.96 4.19 9.97
N GLY A 253 2.48 5.12 9.15
CA GLY A 253 1.86 6.36 9.66
C GLY A 253 0.41 6.17 10.16
N GLN A 254 -0.20 5.02 9.85
CA GLN A 254 -1.47 4.58 10.43
C GLN A 254 -1.31 3.17 11.02
N VAL A 255 -1.81 2.92 12.24
CA VAL A 255 -1.69 1.60 12.88
C VAL A 255 -2.97 1.21 13.62
N ILE A 256 -3.46 -0.01 13.38
CA ILE A 256 -4.66 -0.59 13.96
C ILE A 256 -4.27 -1.78 14.82
N PHE A 257 -4.56 -1.72 16.12
CA PHE A 257 -4.30 -2.79 17.08
C PHE A 257 -5.62 -3.44 17.53
N GLY A 258 -5.92 -4.64 17.03
CA GLY A 258 -7.04 -5.45 17.53
C GLY A 258 -6.58 -6.46 18.58
N TYR A 259 -7.14 -6.43 19.79
CA TYR A 259 -6.89 -7.47 20.79
C TYR A 259 -8.14 -7.93 21.53
N ASN A 260 -8.21 -9.24 21.78
CA ASN A 260 -9.22 -9.86 22.64
C ASN A 260 -8.71 -9.87 24.09
N VAL A 261 -9.46 -9.32 25.04
CA VAL A 261 -9.20 -9.50 26.49
C VAL A 261 -10.13 -10.57 27.06
N ASN A 262 -9.79 -11.10 28.23
CA ASN A 262 -10.69 -11.97 28.99
C ASN A 262 -10.66 -11.57 30.47
N ASN A 263 -11.83 -11.62 31.12
CA ASN A 263 -12.04 -11.31 32.55
C ASN A 263 -11.48 -9.96 33.06
N VAL A 264 -12.04 -8.83 32.59
CA VAL A 264 -11.78 -7.51 33.21
C VAL A 264 -13.07 -6.70 33.35
N ASP A 265 -13.17 -5.85 34.38
CA ASP A 265 -14.32 -4.97 34.67
C ASP A 265 -14.83 -4.25 33.41
N ILE A 266 -16.06 -4.59 33.00
CA ILE A 266 -16.69 -4.16 31.75
C ILE A 266 -16.90 -2.64 31.67
N ASP A 267 -17.16 -1.99 32.80
CA ASP A 267 -17.51 -0.56 32.87
C ASP A 267 -16.28 0.39 32.84
N LYS A 268 -15.06 -0.15 32.71
CA LYS A 268 -13.80 0.62 32.84
C LYS A 268 -12.90 0.58 31.61
N PHE A 269 -13.30 -0.11 30.55
CA PHE A 269 -12.60 -0.09 29.27
C PHE A 269 -13.38 0.72 28.26
N ASP A 270 -12.84 1.91 27.93
CA ASP A 270 -13.20 2.55 26.68
C ASP A 270 -12.76 1.64 25.52
N HIS A 271 -13.67 1.43 24.57
CA HIS A 271 -13.55 0.38 23.56
C HIS A 271 -12.92 0.86 22.26
N GLY A 272 -12.12 1.92 22.34
CA GLY A 272 -11.36 2.48 21.24
C GLY A 272 -11.18 3.97 21.44
N SER A 273 -10.00 4.46 21.11
CA SER A 273 -9.67 5.88 21.13
C SER A 273 -8.71 6.15 20.00
N VAL A 274 -9.06 7.14 19.18
CA VAL A 274 -8.22 7.59 18.07
C VAL A 274 -7.30 8.70 18.56
N GLY A 275 -5.99 8.49 18.40
CA GLY A 275 -4.99 9.51 18.71
C GLY A 275 -3.74 9.34 17.85
N GLY A 276 -3.36 10.39 17.11
CA GLY A 276 -2.10 10.42 16.35
C GLY A 276 -1.97 9.32 15.28
N GLY A 277 -3.02 9.05 14.51
CA GLY A 277 -3.03 8.05 13.43
C GLY A 277 -3.15 6.60 13.91
N ARG A 278 -3.51 6.37 15.18
CA ARG A 278 -3.55 5.04 15.78
C ARG A 278 -4.93 4.73 16.30
N VAL A 279 -5.36 3.49 16.07
CA VAL A 279 -6.66 2.95 16.48
C VAL A 279 -6.45 1.67 17.26
N VAL A 280 -7.16 1.54 18.37
CA VAL A 280 -7.10 0.38 19.25
C VAL A 280 -8.51 -0.21 19.32
N LEU A 281 -8.65 -1.48 18.96
CA LEU A 281 -9.91 -2.20 18.90
C LEU A 281 -9.89 -3.31 19.96
N VAL A 282 -10.69 -3.15 21.01
CA VAL A 282 -10.74 -4.07 22.14
C VAL A 282 -12.04 -4.86 22.07
N TYR A 283 -11.95 -6.19 22.07
CA TYR A 283 -13.11 -7.08 22.21
C TYR A 283 -12.91 -8.07 23.37
N LEU A 284 -14.00 -8.72 23.79
CA LEU A 284 -14.04 -9.73 24.85
C LEU A 284 -14.82 -10.93 24.31
N ASP A 285 -14.47 -12.16 24.68
CA ASP A 285 -15.30 -13.34 24.37
C ASP A 285 -16.71 -13.23 24.99
N THR A 286 -16.89 -12.39 26.02
CA THR A 286 -18.15 -12.14 26.74
C THR A 286 -18.94 -10.91 26.28
N ARG A 287 -18.40 -10.07 25.39
CA ARG A 287 -19.13 -8.93 24.78
C ARG A 287 -19.34 -9.24 23.30
N LEU A 288 -20.59 -9.17 22.83
CA LEU A 288 -20.88 -9.36 21.41
C LEU A 288 -20.11 -8.33 20.57
N PHE A 289 -19.51 -8.78 19.48
CA PHE A 289 -18.86 -7.90 18.51
C PHE A 289 -19.84 -6.84 17.99
N GLU A 290 -19.39 -5.60 17.89
CA GLU A 290 -20.19 -4.42 17.49
C GLU A 290 -19.70 -3.88 16.14
N PRO A 291 -20.22 -4.39 14.99
CA PRO A 291 -19.70 -4.05 13.66
C PRO A 291 -19.68 -2.55 13.38
N THR A 292 -20.72 -1.82 13.80
CA THR A 292 -20.86 -0.38 13.62
C THR A 292 -19.68 0.39 14.22
N PHE A 293 -19.35 0.07 15.47
CA PHE A 293 -18.32 0.75 16.22
C PHE A 293 -16.94 0.44 15.61
N PHE A 294 -16.67 -0.83 15.33
CA PHE A 294 -15.41 -1.26 14.69
C PHE A 294 -15.19 -0.59 13.34
N ALA A 295 -16.23 -0.49 12.50
CA ALA A 295 -16.12 0.16 11.19
C ALA A 295 -15.95 1.70 11.30
N HIS A 296 -16.51 2.32 12.33
CA HIS A 296 -16.34 3.75 12.62
C HIS A 296 -14.88 4.07 12.98
N GLU A 297 -14.32 3.36 13.97
CA GLU A 297 -12.93 3.51 14.38
C GLU A 297 -11.96 3.17 13.23
N PHE A 298 -12.27 2.15 12.43
CA PHE A 298 -11.48 1.83 11.23
C PHE A 298 -11.52 2.98 10.21
N GLY A 299 -12.64 3.69 10.06
CA GLY A 299 -12.73 4.89 9.24
C GLY A 299 -11.77 6.00 9.69
N HIS A 300 -11.60 6.20 11.00
CA HIS A 300 -10.58 7.10 11.53
C HIS A 300 -9.15 6.62 11.28
N ALA A 301 -8.91 5.31 11.33
CA ALA A 301 -7.63 4.74 10.90
C ALA A 301 -7.34 4.96 9.40
N LEU A 302 -8.35 5.24 8.58
CA LEU A 302 -8.23 5.63 7.17
C LEU A 302 -8.17 7.16 6.97
N GLY A 303 -8.09 7.94 8.06
CA GLY A 303 -8.04 9.41 8.00
C GLY A 303 -9.40 10.11 7.81
N LEU A 304 -10.53 9.38 7.88
CA LEU A 304 -11.85 9.99 7.83
C LEU A 304 -12.13 10.77 9.12
N ALA A 305 -12.77 11.94 8.99
CA ALA A 305 -13.32 12.70 10.11
C ALA A 305 -14.76 12.25 10.42
N HIS A 306 -15.31 12.66 11.57
CA HIS A 306 -16.73 12.46 11.86
C HIS A 306 -17.59 13.16 10.80
N SER A 307 -18.57 12.44 10.24
CA SER A 307 -19.54 13.04 9.32
C SER A 307 -20.48 13.97 10.07
N SER A 308 -21.05 14.94 9.35
CA SER A 308 -21.98 15.92 9.90
C SER A 308 -23.17 16.12 8.98
N SER A 309 -24.28 16.62 9.53
CA SER A 309 -25.40 17.08 8.71
C SER A 309 -25.81 18.49 9.07
N GLN A 310 -26.31 19.24 8.09
CA GLN A 310 -26.77 20.63 8.25
C GLN A 310 -27.82 20.80 9.36
N LEU A 311 -28.60 19.75 9.64
CA LEU A 311 -29.70 19.76 10.62
C LEU A 311 -29.29 19.30 12.03
N ARG A 312 -28.18 18.58 12.19
CA ARG A 312 -27.80 17.93 13.46
C ARG A 312 -26.35 18.18 13.90
N GLY A 313 -25.53 18.83 13.08
CA GLY A 313 -24.12 19.07 13.36
C GLY A 313 -23.26 17.80 13.23
N PRO A 314 -22.14 17.70 13.98
CA PRO A 314 -21.29 16.51 14.03
C PRO A 314 -22.06 15.25 14.43
N TYR A 315 -21.66 14.09 13.89
CA TYR A 315 -22.38 12.82 13.96
C TYR A 315 -23.82 12.89 13.44
N GLY A 316 -24.09 13.83 12.54
CA GLY A 316 -25.44 14.21 12.15
C GLY A 316 -26.02 13.44 10.96
N ASP A 317 -25.20 12.70 10.20
CA ASP A 317 -25.64 11.95 9.02
C ASP A 317 -25.86 10.47 9.35
N ARG A 318 -27.12 10.02 9.33
CA ARG A 318 -27.48 8.65 9.72
C ARG A 318 -27.13 7.59 8.67
N PHE A 319 -26.73 8.01 7.48
CA PHE A 319 -26.35 7.14 6.36
C PHE A 319 -24.83 6.91 6.27
N ASP A 320 -24.03 7.64 7.04
CA ASP A 320 -22.57 7.53 7.04
C ASP A 320 -22.08 6.84 8.32
N ILE A 321 -21.28 5.78 8.17
CA ILE A 321 -20.61 5.11 9.30
C ILE A 321 -19.77 6.08 10.15
N MET A 322 -19.33 7.20 9.58
CA MET A 322 -18.60 8.25 10.30
C MET A 322 -19.47 9.08 11.27
N SER A 323 -20.76 8.77 11.44
CA SER A 323 -21.62 9.33 12.50
C SER A 323 -21.69 8.45 13.76
N ALA A 324 -20.71 7.57 13.95
CA ALA A 324 -20.54 6.72 15.12
C ALA A 324 -21.81 5.92 15.44
N MET A 325 -22.25 5.93 16.69
CA MET A 325 -23.43 5.19 17.15
C MET A 325 -24.77 5.90 16.87
N ASN A 326 -24.77 7.06 16.17
CA ASN A 326 -26.00 7.77 15.74
C ASN A 326 -26.43 7.44 14.30
N VAL A 327 -26.00 6.30 13.76
CA VAL A 327 -26.39 5.81 12.44
C VAL A 327 -27.70 5.01 12.48
N TRP A 328 -28.33 4.83 11.31
CA TRP A 328 -29.30 3.74 11.15
C TRP A 328 -28.60 2.39 11.16
N SER A 329 -29.28 1.35 11.64
CA SER A 329 -28.69 0.01 11.74
C SER A 329 -29.61 -1.08 11.25
N PHE A 330 -29.01 -2.14 10.74
CA PHE A 330 -29.67 -3.36 10.26
C PHE A 330 -29.03 -4.59 10.91
N PRO A 331 -29.72 -5.75 10.97
CA PRO A 331 -29.09 -7.00 11.37
C PRO A 331 -28.15 -7.51 10.27
N ASP A 332 -26.94 -7.90 10.64
CA ASP A 332 -26.03 -8.60 9.73
C ASP A 332 -26.37 -10.10 9.59
N ASN A 333 -25.55 -10.86 8.86
CA ASN A 333 -25.73 -12.30 8.65
C ASN A 333 -25.60 -13.16 9.93
N GLN A 334 -25.18 -12.57 11.06
CA GLN A 334 -25.14 -13.19 12.38
C GLN A 334 -26.17 -12.58 13.34
N GLY A 335 -27.08 -11.73 12.84
CA GLY A 335 -28.11 -11.04 13.62
C GLY A 335 -27.58 -9.89 14.49
N ARG A 336 -26.33 -9.48 14.32
CA ARG A 336 -25.70 -8.38 15.08
C ARG A 336 -26.11 -7.04 14.48
N ARG A 337 -26.17 -6.00 15.31
CA ARG A 337 -26.54 -4.65 14.86
C ARG A 337 -25.37 -4.00 14.12
N ALA A 338 -25.48 -3.85 12.80
CA ALA A 338 -24.49 -3.24 11.92
C ALA A 338 -24.97 -1.90 11.37
N GLY A 339 -24.04 -0.96 11.18
CA GLY A 339 -24.28 0.36 10.58
C GLY A 339 -24.17 0.35 9.06
N PRO A 340 -24.39 1.51 8.40
CA PRO A 340 -24.25 1.65 6.96
C PRO A 340 -22.77 1.58 6.55
N GLY A 341 -22.50 1.67 5.24
CA GLY A 341 -21.15 1.97 4.76
C GLY A 341 -20.76 3.43 5.02
N ALA A 342 -19.55 3.81 4.61
CA ALA A 342 -19.18 5.22 4.52
C ALA A 342 -20.01 5.93 3.44
N ALA A 343 -20.35 7.20 3.65
CA ALA A 343 -21.06 7.99 2.64
C ALA A 343 -20.22 8.19 1.38
N ALA A 344 -20.89 8.54 0.28
CA ALA A 344 -20.27 8.72 -1.04
C ALA A 344 -19.05 9.66 -1.01
N ILE A 345 -19.13 10.78 -0.27
CA ILE A 345 -18.01 11.72 -0.14
C ILE A 345 -16.78 11.11 0.56
N ASN A 346 -16.99 10.28 1.59
CA ASN A 346 -15.91 9.58 2.27
C ASN A 346 -15.32 8.46 1.40
N LEU A 347 -16.15 7.78 0.60
CA LEU A 347 -15.67 6.83 -0.41
C LEU A 347 -14.95 7.51 -1.59
N GLU A 348 -15.29 8.75 -1.96
CA GLU A 348 -14.52 9.57 -2.91
C GLU A 348 -13.17 9.98 -2.31
N ASN A 349 -13.15 10.46 -1.05
CA ASN A 349 -11.92 10.85 -0.34
C ASN A 349 -10.91 9.68 -0.22
N LEU A 350 -11.39 8.44 -0.11
CA LEU A 350 -10.55 7.23 -0.10
C LEU A 350 -10.18 6.72 -1.51
N GLY A 351 -10.69 7.33 -2.58
CA GLY A 351 -10.53 6.84 -3.96
C GLY A 351 -11.28 5.53 -4.26
N TRP A 352 -12.24 5.16 -3.40
CA TRP A 352 -12.99 3.89 -3.48
C TRP A 352 -14.28 4.01 -4.32
N LEU A 353 -14.75 5.22 -4.62
CA LEU A 353 -15.75 5.42 -5.67
C LEU A 353 -15.12 5.40 -7.07
N HIS A 354 -15.67 4.57 -7.94
CA HIS A 354 -15.40 4.67 -9.37
C HIS A 354 -15.91 6.02 -9.91
N ARG A 355 -15.11 6.75 -10.69
CA ARG A 355 -15.43 8.10 -11.18
C ARG A 355 -16.79 8.21 -11.89
N SER A 356 -17.26 7.18 -12.59
CA SER A 356 -18.62 7.14 -13.18
C SER A 356 -19.78 7.04 -12.17
N ARG A 357 -19.50 7.14 -10.87
CA ARG A 357 -20.46 7.28 -9.76
C ARG A 357 -20.41 8.66 -9.12
N ILE A 358 -19.48 9.52 -9.54
CA ILE A 358 -19.27 10.86 -9.02
C ILE A 358 -19.84 11.84 -10.04
N TRP A 359 -20.87 12.60 -9.65
CA TRP A 359 -21.36 13.68 -10.48
C TRP A 359 -20.55 14.95 -10.21
N ARG A 360 -19.93 15.49 -11.26
CA ARG A 360 -19.21 16.76 -11.22
C ARG A 360 -19.94 17.77 -12.11
N HIS A 361 -20.08 18.99 -11.63
CA HIS A 361 -20.63 20.07 -12.43
C HIS A 361 -19.57 20.51 -13.45
N GLN A 362 -19.93 20.53 -14.73
CA GLN A 362 -19.14 21.15 -15.80
C GLN A 362 -19.20 22.68 -15.69
#